data_AF-A0A8I1MLJ5-F1
#
_entry.id   AF-A0A8I1MLJ5-F1
#
_cell.length_a   1.000
_cell.length_b   1.000
_cell.length_c   1.000
_cell.angle_alpha   90.00
_cell.angle_beta   90.00
_cell.angle_gamma   90.00
#
_symmetry.space_group_name_H-M   'P 1'
#
loop_
_entity.id
_entity.type
_entity.pdbx_description
1 polymer ?
#
loop_
_entity_poly.entity_id
_entity_poly.type
_entity_poly.pdbx_seq_one_letter_code
_entity_poly.pdbx_strand_id
1 'polypeptide(L)' 'TSLVVTGIVGIISTFWFFIGGVIDIRRLFRDLAARVDNPLDNGMVEGHVSLADKAAFEQRTHEKQND' A
#
# COMPACT_ATOMS: atom_id res chain seq x y z
N THR A 1 -27.25 -28.74 11.94
CA THR A 1 -26.87 -27.40 12.43
C THR A 1 -25.64 -26.85 11.72
N SER A 2 -24.56 -27.62 11.56
CA SER A 2 -23.31 -27.14 10.91
C SER A 2 -23.49 -26.60 9.49
N LEU A 3 -24.29 -27.25 8.63
CA LEU A 3 -24.51 -26.80 7.26
C LEU A 3 -25.16 -25.41 7.16
N VAL A 4 -26.08 -25.11 8.08
CA VAL A 4 -26.78 -23.82 8.14
C VAL A 4 -25.83 -22.71 8.58
N VAL A 5 -25.00 -22.99 9.59
CA VAL A 5 -23.99 -22.04 10.08
C VAL A 5 -22.97 -21.74 8.99
N THR A 6 -22.44 -22.77 8.32
CA THR A 6 -21.49 -22.57 7.20
C THR A 6 -22.11 -21.79 6.05
N GLY A 7 -23.39 -22.03 5.72
CA GLY A 7 -24.10 -21.27 4.70
C GLY A 7 -24.22 -19.78 5.04
N ILE A 8 -24.59 -19.44 6.27
CA ILE A 8 -24.70 -18.05 6.73
C ILE A 8 -23.34 -17.34 6.68
N VAL A 9 -22.29 -18.00 7.18
CA VAL A 9 -20.93 -17.45 7.15
C VAL A 9 -20.47 -17.21 5.72
N GLY A 10 -20.72 -18.15 4.80
CA GLY A 10 -20.37 -18.01 3.39
C GLY A 10 -21.10 -16.85 2.71
N ILE A 11 -22.38 -16.64 3.01
CA ILE A 11 -23.15 -15.52 2.45
C ILE A 11 -22.58 -14.18 2.95
N ILE A 12 -22.43 -14.04 4.27
CA ILE A 12 -21.93 -12.80 4.87
C ILE A 12 -20.52 -12.49 4.37
N SER A 13 -19.63 -13.49 4.34
CA SER A 13 -18.26 -13.30 3.85
C SER A 13 -18.26 -12.89 2.38
N THR A 14 -19.08 -13.51 1.53
CA THR A 14 -19.16 -13.16 0.10
C THR A 14 -19.55 -11.70 -0.10
N PHE A 15 -20.63 -11.24 0.52
CA PHE A 15 -21.08 -9.86 0.33
C PHE A 15 -20.11 -8.84 0.95
N TRP A 16 -19.55 -9.15 2.12
CA TRP A 16 -18.56 -8.29 2.77
C TRP A 16 -17.27 -8.17 1.94
N PHE A 17 -16.67 -9.30 1.53
CA PHE A 17 -15.47 -9.31 0.69
C PHE A 17 -15.72 -8.73 -0.69
N PHE A 18 -16.89 -8.97 -1.29
CA PHE A 18 -17.19 -8.43 -2.61
C PHE A 18 -17.31 -6.90 -2.58
N ILE A 19 -18.11 -6.35 -1.67
CA ILE A 19 -18.27 -4.90 -1.55
C ILE A 19 -16.95 -4.24 -1.11
N GLY A 20 -16.31 -4.79 -0.07
CA GLY A 20 -15.03 -4.29 0.44
C GLY A 20 -13.93 -4.38 -0.62
N GLY A 21 -13.82 -5.51 -1.30
CA GLY A 21 -12.82 -5.75 -2.34
C GLY A 21 -13.01 -4.85 -3.56
N VAL A 22 -14.24 -4.62 -4.02
CA VAL A 22 -14.49 -3.67 -5.12
C VAL A 22 -14.10 -2.25 -4.74
N ILE A 23 -14.44 -1.80 -3.54
CA ILE A 23 -14.06 -0.46 -3.05
C ILE A 23 -12.53 -0.35 -2.93
N ASP A 24 -11.89 -1.37 -2.36
CA ASP A 24 -10.44 -1.41 -2.15
C ASP A 24 -9.67 -1.40 -3.47
N ILE A 25 -10.07 -2.22 -4.43
CA ILE A 25 -9.46 -2.25 -5.77
C ILE A 25 -9.61 -0.89 -6.47
N ARG A 26 -10.80 -0.27 -6.41
CA ARG A 26 -10.99 1.06 -7.00
C ARG A 26 -10.11 2.11 -6.32
N ARG A 27 -9.95 2.03 -5.00
CA ARG A 27 -9.06 2.91 -4.25
C ARG A 27 -7.60 2.69 -4.63
N LEU A 28 -7.15 1.44 -4.73
CA LEU A 28 -5.79 1.09 -5.13
C LEU A 28 -5.43 1.70 -6.49
N PHE A 29 -6.30 1.55 -7.50
CA PHE A 29 -6.04 2.13 -8.82
C PHE A 29 -6.08 3.65 -8.83
N ARG A 30 -6.96 4.27 -8.04
CA ARG A 30 -6.97 5.74 -7.89
C ARG A 30 -5.68 6.23 -7.25
N ASP A 31 -5.24 5.56 -6.20
CA ASP A 31 -4.03 5.92 -5.47
C ASP A 31 -2.80 5.71 -6.37
N LEU A 32 -2.78 4.65 -7.20
CA LEU A 32 -1.73 4.42 -8.18
C LEU A 32 -1.70 5.49 -9.27
N ALA A 33 -2.87 5.92 -9.77
CA ALA A 33 -2.96 6.99 -10.76
C ALA A 33 -2.53 8.36 -10.21
N ALA A 34 -2.65 8.58 -8.90
CA ALA A 34 -2.25 9.80 -8.23
C ALA A 34 -0.79 9.80 -7.75
N ARG A 35 -0.09 8.66 -7.83
CA ARG A 35 1.32 8.57 -7.43
C ARG A 35 2.20 9.35 -8.41
N VAL A 36 3.15 10.10 -7.85
CA VAL A 36 4.23 10.74 -8.61
C VAL A 36 5.39 9.75 -8.66
N ASP A 37 5.88 9.46 -9.87
CA ASP A 37 6.99 8.52 -10.05
C ASP A 37 8.26 9.02 -9.38
N ASN A 38 8.84 8.20 -8.51
CA ASN A 38 10.15 8.44 -7.91
C ASN A 38 11.21 7.69 -8.72
N PRO A 39 12.14 8.37 -9.42
CA PRO A 39 13.18 7.71 -10.22
C PRO A 39 14.13 6.83 -9.40
N LEU A 40 14.19 7.03 -8.08
CA LEU A 40 15.01 6.24 -7.15
C LEU A 40 14.25 5.03 -6.57
N ASP A 41 12.94 4.93 -6.79
CA ASP A 41 12.09 3.81 -6.34
C ASP A 41 11.96 2.75 -7.44
N ASN A 42 13.12 2.30 -7.94
CA ASN A 42 13.25 1.34 -9.05
C ASN A 42 13.80 -0.02 -8.58
N GLY A 43 13.85 -0.25 -7.27
CA GLY A 43 14.39 -1.46 -6.65
C GLY A 43 15.91 -1.50 -6.51
N MET A 44 16.63 -0.43 -6.85
CA MET A 44 18.07 -0.33 -6.58
C MET A 44 18.35 -0.14 -5.09
N VAL A 45 19.37 -0.84 -4.61
CA VAL A 45 19.80 -0.79 -3.20
C VAL A 45 21.29 -0.51 -3.12
N GLU A 46 21.70 0.25 -2.10
CA GLU A 46 23.08 0.53 -1.78
C GLU A 46 23.28 0.34 -0.28
N GLY A 47 24.31 -0.42 0.12
CA GLY A 47 24.61 -0.62 1.54
C GLY A 47 23.45 -1.23 2.35
N HIS A 48 22.67 -2.12 1.75
CA HIS A 48 21.47 -2.75 2.35
C HIS A 48 20.29 -1.79 2.58
N VAL A 49 20.29 -0.60 1.99
CA VAL A 49 19.20 0.38 2.06
C VAL A 49 18.72 0.72 0.64
N SER A 50 17.43 0.94 0.46
CA SER A 50 16.89 1.42 -0.82
C SER A 50 17.46 2.79 -1.16
N LEU A 51 17.79 3.04 -2.42
CA LEU A 51 18.25 4.36 -2.86
C LEU A 51 17.21 5.46 -2.59
N ALA A 52 15.92 5.13 -2.73
CA ALA A 52 14.83 6.04 -2.37
C ALA A 52 14.87 6.45 -0.89
N ASP A 53 15.12 5.49 0.00
CA ASP A 53 15.17 5.73 1.44
C ASP A 53 16.40 6.56 1.81
N LYS A 54 17.57 6.23 1.24
CA LYS A 54 18.82 6.97 1.45
C LYS A 54 18.67 8.45 1.08
N ALA A 55 18.08 8.75 -0.09
CA ALA A 55 17.82 10.12 -0.51
C ALA A 55 16.86 10.87 0.43
N ALA A 56 15.82 10.19 0.95
CA ALA A 56 14.90 10.78 1.91
C ALA A 56 15.58 11.10 3.26
N PHE A 57 16.52 10.26 3.71
CA PHE A 57 17.29 10.54 4.92
C PHE A 57 18.23 11.74 4.75
N GLU A 58 18.94 11.81 3.62
CA GLU A 58 19.86 12.90 3.31
C GLU A 58 19.14 14.26 3.27
N GLN A 59 17.98 14.34 2.63
CA GLN A 59 17.16 15.55 2.60
C GLN A 59 16.77 16.03 4.02
N ARG A 60 16.33 15.12 4.89
CA ARG A 60 15.94 15.45 6.27
C ARG A 60 17.12 15.91 7.13
N THR A 61 18.32 15.37 6.92
CA THR A 61 19.53 15.84 7.61
C THR A 61 19.96 17.23 7.17
N HIS A 62 19.81 17.56 5.87
CA HIS A 62 20.14 18.90 5.37
C HIS A 62 19.13 19.97 5.81
N GLU A 63 17.84 19.64 5.89
CA GLU A 63 16.81 20.55 6.41
C GLU A 63 17.09 20.92 7.87
N LYS A 64 17.34 19.93 8.74
CA LYS A 64 17.67 20.16 10.15
C LYS A 64 18.97 20.93 10.42
N GLN A 65 19.89 20.99 9.45
CA GLN A 65 21.15 21.70 9.62
C GLN A 65 21.05 23.19 9.21
N ASN A 66 19.97 23.59 8.54
CA ASN A 66 19.73 24.97 8.13
C ASN A 66 18.73 25.72 9.05
N ASP A 67 18.23 25.05 10.10
CA ASP A 67 17.45 25.61 11.23
C ASP A 67 18.34 25.87 12.45
#